data_AF-A0A2A4HIQ5-F1
#
_entry.id   AF-A0A2A4HIQ5-F1
#
_cell.length_a   1.000
_cell.length_b   1.000
_cell.length_c   1.000
_cell.angle_alpha   90.00
_cell.angle_beta   90.00
_cell.angle_gamma   90.00
#
_symmetry.space_group_name_H-M   'P 1'
#
loop_
_entity.id
_entity.type
_entity.pdbx_description
1 polymer ?
#
loop_
_entity_poly.entity_id
_entity_poly.type
_entity_poly.pdbx_seq_one_letter_code
_entity_poly.pdbx_strand_id
1 'polypeptide(L)'
;MYAIDTLEFAKKLRTAGLAQDQAEAIAEAHGQAFREAAEHTLATKQDLSRHPTKEEVKQLLDNALEPYATKHDLAEVRSELKQDMKSLELRMTTRLGAMMVATTGILLAAIRFL
;
A
#
# COMPACT_ATOMS: atom_id res chain seq x y z
N MET A 1 -8.67 -33.89 -9.74
CA MET A 1 -9.83 -33.76 -8.84
C MET A 1 -10.00 -35.11 -8.15
N TYR A 2 -9.87 -35.17 -6.83
CA TYR A 2 -10.06 -36.43 -6.10
C TYR A 2 -11.58 -36.64 -5.98
N ALA A 3 -12.15 -37.54 -6.77
CA ALA A 3 -13.56 -37.89 -6.69
C ALA A 3 -13.78 -38.87 -5.52
N ILE A 4 -14.90 -38.76 -4.83
CA ILE A 4 -15.30 -39.76 -3.84
C ILE A 4 -15.48 -41.10 -4.57
N ASP A 5 -14.85 -42.15 -4.05
CA ASP A 5 -15.04 -43.52 -4.53
C ASP A 5 -16.39 -44.04 -3.98
N THR A 6 -17.44 -43.86 -4.79
CA THR A 6 -18.80 -44.28 -4.44
C THR A 6 -18.93 -45.79 -4.31
N LEU A 7 -18.07 -46.57 -4.98
CA LEU A 7 -18.07 -48.03 -4.93
C LEU A 7 -17.52 -48.54 -3.59
N GLU A 8 -16.39 -48.00 -3.15
CA GLU A 8 -15.85 -48.22 -1.79
C GLU A 8 -16.86 -47.83 -0.71
N PHE A 9 -17.55 -46.70 -0.90
CA PHE A 9 -18.54 -46.21 0.06
C PHE A 9 -19.78 -47.12 0.15
N ALA A 10 -20.33 -47.56 -0.98
CA ALA A 10 -21.43 -48.53 -1.02
C ALA A 10 -21.04 -49.87 -0.38
N LYS A 11 -19.81 -50.36 -0.61
CA LYS A 11 -19.29 -51.57 0.05
C LYS A 11 -19.28 -51.43 1.57
N LYS A 12 -18.83 -50.28 2.10
CA LYS A 12 -18.85 -50.02 3.55
C LYS A 12 -20.26 -50.00 4.13
N LEU A 13 -21.21 -49.40 3.43
CA LEU A 13 -22.63 -49.39 3.83
C LEU A 13 -23.22 -50.81 3.85
N ARG A 14 -22.89 -51.64 2.86
CA ARG A 14 -23.28 -53.06 2.86
C ARG A 14 -22.69 -53.83 4.04
N THR A 15 -21.40 -53.65 4.33
CA THR A 15 -20.75 -54.28 5.49
C THR A 15 -21.37 -53.83 6.81
N ALA A 16 -21.93 -52.61 6.86
CA ALA A 16 -22.69 -52.09 7.99
C ALA A 16 -24.15 -52.61 8.06
N GLY A 17 -24.57 -53.49 7.14
CA GLY A 17 -25.87 -54.15 7.17
C GLY A 17 -26.94 -53.53 6.27
N LEU A 18 -26.62 -52.54 5.42
CA LEU A 18 -27.57 -52.01 4.44
C LEU A 18 -27.74 -52.97 3.26
N ALA A 19 -28.96 -53.05 2.74
CA ALA A 19 -29.25 -53.77 1.49
C ALA A 19 -28.46 -53.14 0.32
N GLN A 20 -28.09 -53.95 -0.66
CA GLN A 20 -27.26 -53.51 -1.78
C GLN A 20 -27.85 -52.30 -2.51
N ASP A 21 -29.13 -52.37 -2.89
CA ASP A 21 -29.81 -51.29 -3.62
C ASP A 21 -29.85 -49.98 -2.81
N GLN A 22 -30.00 -50.07 -1.49
CA GLN A 22 -29.98 -48.90 -0.61
C GLN A 22 -28.57 -48.32 -0.47
N ALA A 23 -27.56 -49.18 -0.31
CA ALA A 23 -26.17 -48.76 -0.19
C ALA A 23 -25.67 -48.08 -1.47
N GLU A 24 -26.04 -48.58 -2.64
CA GLU A 24 -25.72 -48.00 -3.93
C GLU A 24 -26.44 -46.64 -4.11
N ALA A 25 -27.75 -46.58 -3.86
CA ALA A 25 -28.51 -45.34 -3.99
C ALA A 25 -28.02 -44.22 -3.04
N ILE A 26 -27.68 -44.57 -1.80
CA ILE A 26 -27.14 -43.60 -0.82
C ILE A 26 -25.75 -43.13 -1.25
N ALA A 27 -24.91 -44.05 -1.73
CA ALA A 27 -23.56 -43.71 -2.16
C ALA A 27 -23.54 -42.79 -3.38
N GLU A 28 -24.44 -43.03 -4.33
CA GLU A 28 -24.60 -42.20 -5.51
C GLU A 28 -25.13 -40.80 -5.16
N ALA A 29 -26.21 -40.72 -4.37
CA ALA A 29 -26.79 -39.45 -3.95
C ALA A 29 -25.80 -38.57 -3.17
N HIS A 30 -25.05 -39.16 -2.23
CA HIS A 30 -24.01 -38.42 -1.50
C HIS A 30 -22.82 -38.06 -2.38
N GLY A 31 -22.39 -38.96 -3.26
CA GLY A 31 -21.31 -38.69 -4.21
C GLY A 31 -21.65 -37.53 -5.14
N GLN A 32 -22.90 -37.45 -5.61
CA GLN A 32 -23.39 -36.37 -6.46
C GLN A 32 -23.46 -35.05 -5.69
N ALA A 33 -24.05 -35.04 -4.49
CA ALA A 33 -24.13 -33.84 -3.65
C ALA A 33 -22.73 -33.28 -3.30
N PHE A 34 -21.75 -34.15 -3.01
CA PHE A 34 -20.38 -33.72 -2.74
C PHE A 34 -19.67 -33.16 -3.99
N ARG A 35 -19.91 -33.75 -5.17
CA ARG A 35 -19.36 -33.22 -6.42
C ARG A 35 -19.91 -31.83 -6.72
N GLU A 36 -21.22 -31.67 -6.61
CA GLU A 36 -21.90 -30.40 -6.84
C GLU A 36 -21.43 -29.32 -5.85
N ALA A 37 -21.30 -29.68 -4.56
CA ALA A 37 -20.73 -28.78 -3.56
C ALA A 37 -19.26 -28.42 -3.84
N ALA A 38 -18.44 -29.39 -4.27
CA ALA A 38 -17.04 -29.17 -4.58
C ALA A 38 -16.84 -28.26 -5.81
N GLU A 39 -17.69 -28.40 -6.84
CA GLU A 39 -17.65 -27.58 -8.04
C GLU A 39 -18.07 -26.13 -7.77
N HIS A 40 -19.05 -25.92 -6.88
CA HIS A 40 -19.61 -24.59 -6.65
C HIS A 40 -19.02 -23.84 -5.44
N THR A 41 -18.37 -24.53 -4.50
CA THR A 41 -17.90 -23.90 -3.24
C THR A 41 -16.38 -23.75 -3.16
N LEU A 42 -15.63 -24.57 -3.89
CA LEU A 42 -14.17 -24.58 -3.79
C LEU A 42 -13.55 -23.67 -4.86
N ALA A 43 -12.73 -22.72 -4.40
CA ALA A 43 -11.87 -21.96 -5.31
C ALA A 43 -10.78 -22.88 -5.89
N THR A 44 -10.56 -22.77 -7.19
CA THR A 44 -9.50 -23.50 -7.88
C THR A 44 -8.17 -22.75 -7.81
N LYS A 45 -7.06 -23.44 -8.11
CA LYS A 45 -5.74 -22.77 -8.23
C LYS A 45 -5.75 -21.67 -9.30
N GLN A 46 -6.57 -21.83 -10.33
CA GLN A 46 -6.74 -20.83 -11.38
C GLN A 46 -7.42 -19.56 -10.86
N ASP A 47 -8.38 -19.68 -9.94
CA ASP A 47 -9.04 -18.53 -9.32
C ASP A 47 -8.06 -17.72 -8.45
N LEU A 48 -7.19 -18.41 -7.71
CA LEU A 48 -6.13 -17.77 -6.92
C LEU A 48 -5.11 -17.03 -7.80
N SER A 49 -4.80 -17.54 -8.99
CA SER A 49 -3.86 -16.89 -9.91
C SER A 49 -4.39 -15.62 -10.59
N ARG A 50 -5.72 -15.42 -10.58
CA ARG A 50 -6.36 -14.23 -11.15
C ARG A 50 -6.47 -13.09 -10.15
N HIS A 51 -6.30 -13.37 -8.87
CA HIS A 51 -6.29 -12.33 -7.85
C HIS A 51 -4.91 -11.68 -7.77
N PRO A 52 -4.85 -10.33 -7.75
CA PRO A 52 -3.58 -9.65 -7.58
C PRO A 52 -2.97 -10.05 -6.24
N THR A 53 -1.70 -10.42 -6.28
CA THR A 53 -0.95 -10.76 -5.10
C THR A 53 -0.78 -9.53 -4.21
N LYS A 54 -0.56 -9.75 -2.91
CA LYS A 54 -0.28 -8.65 -1.97
C LYS A 54 0.91 -7.79 -2.44
N GLU A 55 1.88 -8.43 -3.10
CA GLU A 55 3.06 -7.75 -3.61
C GLU A 55 2.75 -6.87 -4.81
N GLU A 56 1.94 -7.34 -5.76
CA GLU A 56 1.48 -6.53 -6.90
C GLU A 56 0.64 -5.34 -6.45
N VAL A 57 -0.27 -5.52 -5.47
CA VAL A 57 -1.05 -4.42 -4.91
C VAL A 57 -0.16 -3.39 -4.23
N LYS A 58 0.87 -3.85 -3.49
CA LYS A 58 1.84 -2.96 -2.85
C LYS A 58 2.66 -2.19 -3.87
N GLN A 59 3.16 -2.84 -4.91
CA GLN A 59 3.90 -2.18 -5.99
C GLN A 59 3.04 -1.14 -6.72
N LEU A 60 1.77 -1.44 -6.99
CA LEU A 60 0.85 -0.47 -7.57
C LEU A 60 0.63 0.73 -6.65
N LEU A 61 0.52 0.50 -5.34
CA LEU A 61 0.38 1.56 -4.35
C LEU A 61 1.64 2.43 -4.27
N ASP A 62 2.81 1.82 -4.23
CA ASP A 62 4.10 2.53 -4.18
C ASP A 62 4.30 3.38 -5.44
N ASN A 63 4.04 2.84 -6.63
CA ASN A 63 4.10 3.59 -7.90
C ASN A 63 3.08 4.73 -7.97
N ALA A 64 1.88 4.52 -7.44
CA ALA A 64 0.85 5.56 -7.41
C ALA A 64 1.19 6.68 -6.42
N LEU A 65 1.94 6.38 -5.35
CA LEU A 65 2.31 7.35 -4.31
C LEU A 65 3.64 8.05 -4.60
N GLU A 66 4.53 7.47 -5.40
CA GLU A 66 5.83 8.06 -5.77
C GLU A 66 5.77 9.52 -6.26
N PRO A 67 4.81 9.94 -7.12
CA PRO A 67 4.77 11.33 -7.60
C PRO A 67 4.25 12.34 -6.55
N TYR A 68 3.76 11.88 -5.40
CA TYR A 68 3.21 12.76 -4.37
C TYR A 68 4.28 13.14 -3.34
N ALA A 69 4.56 14.44 -3.24
CA ALA A 69 5.41 14.97 -2.18
C ALA A 69 4.87 14.56 -0.81
N THR A 70 5.71 13.93 0.00
CA THR A 70 5.36 13.50 1.33
C THR A 70 5.35 14.69 2.30
N LYS A 71 4.75 14.50 3.47
CA LYS A 71 4.80 15.51 4.54
C LYS A 71 6.24 15.85 4.95
N HIS A 72 7.17 14.90 4.76
CA HIS A 72 8.58 15.10 5.04
C HIS A 72 9.21 16.08 4.04
N ASP A 73 9.01 15.84 2.73
CA ASP A 73 9.54 16.69 1.66
C ASP A 73 9.04 18.14 1.81
N LEU A 74 7.75 18.30 2.15
CA LEU A 74 7.18 19.61 2.41
C LEU A 74 7.78 20.28 3.66
N ALA A 75 8.10 19.51 4.70
CA ALA A 75 8.73 20.03 5.92
C ALA A 75 10.17 20.49 5.64
N GLU A 76 10.90 19.73 4.83
CA GLU A 76 12.27 20.06 4.39
C GLU A 76 12.28 21.36 3.57
N VAL A 77 11.47 21.44 2.52
CA VAL A 77 11.34 22.66 1.69
C VAL A 77 10.93 23.88 2.53
N ARG A 78 10.01 23.70 3.49
CA ARG A 78 9.63 24.77 4.43
C ARG A 78 10.80 25.21 5.32
N SER A 79 11.63 24.27 5.77
CA SER A 79 12.79 24.56 6.60
C SER A 79 13.85 25.33 5.80
N GLU A 80 14.17 24.86 4.59
CA GLU A 80 15.09 25.53 3.67
C GLU A 80 14.64 26.96 3.37
N LEU A 81 13.37 27.13 2.98
CA LEU A 81 12.82 28.46 2.69
C LEU A 81 12.90 29.40 3.91
N LYS A 82 12.67 28.87 5.12
CA LYS A 82 12.78 29.65 6.36
C LYS A 82 14.23 30.06 6.65
N GLN A 83 15.21 29.21 6.35
CA GLN A 83 16.63 29.54 6.47
C GLN A 83 17.03 30.61 5.45
N ASP A 84 16.60 30.46 4.20
CA ASP A 84 16.87 31.42 3.13
C ASP A 84 16.30 32.80 3.45
N MET A 85 15.05 32.87 3.93
CA MET A 85 14.43 34.13 4.36
C MET A 85 15.23 34.81 5.48
N LYS A 86 15.65 34.05 6.51
CA LYS A 86 16.48 34.58 7.60
C LYS A 86 17.83 35.08 7.11
N SER A 87 18.45 34.34 6.19
CA SER A 87 19.75 34.73 5.61
C SER A 87 19.64 36.03 4.82
N LEU A 88 18.54 36.20 4.07
CA LEU A 88 18.26 37.38 3.28
C LEU A 88 17.99 38.59 4.18
N GLU A 89 17.17 38.40 5.22
CA GLU A 89 16.89 39.44 6.22
C GLU A 89 18.16 39.93 6.91
N LEU A 90 19.04 39.01 7.34
CA LEU A 90 20.31 39.35 7.95
C LEU A 90 21.21 40.14 7.00
N ARG A 91 21.35 39.68 5.75
CA ARG A 91 22.17 40.35 4.72
C ARG A 91 21.67 41.75 4.40
N MET A 92 20.35 41.92 4.30
CA MET A 92 19.75 43.24 4.08
C MET A 92 19.99 44.15 5.28
N THR A 93 19.79 43.66 6.49
CA THR A 93 20.03 44.43 7.73
C THR A 93 21.49 44.85 7.86
N THR A 94 22.44 43.95 7.61
CA THR A 94 23.88 44.29 7.65
C THR A 94 24.27 45.28 6.57
N ARG A 95 23.78 45.09 5.33
CA ARG A 95 24.10 46.00 4.21
C ARG A 95 23.50 47.38 4.41
N LEU A 96 22.24 47.46 4.83
CA LEU A 96 21.56 48.74 5.12
C LEU A 96 22.20 49.44 6.32
N GLY A 97 22.50 48.70 7.39
CA GLY A 97 23.20 49.25 8.55
C GLY A 97 24.57 49.85 8.18
N ALA A 98 25.35 49.13 7.37
CA ALA A 98 26.64 49.64 6.88
C ALA A 98 26.49 50.93 6.05
N MET A 99 25.49 51.02 5.17
CA MET A 99 25.21 52.23 4.39
C MET A 99 24.80 53.42 5.27
N MET A 100 23.98 53.19 6.30
CA MET A 100 23.57 54.25 7.24
C MET A 100 24.73 54.80 8.06
N VAL A 101 25.62 53.92 8.54
CA VAL A 101 26.84 54.33 9.26
C VAL A 101 27.79 55.09 8.32
N ALA A 102 27.99 54.59 7.09
CA ALA A 102 28.85 55.25 6.10
C ALA A 102 28.33 56.65 5.75
N THR A 103 27.03 56.79 5.46
CA THR A 103 26.42 58.09 5.12
C THR A 103 26.50 59.07 6.28
N THR A 104 26.19 58.64 7.50
CA THR A 104 26.30 59.48 8.71
C THR A 104 27.74 59.90 8.97
N GLY A 105 28.70 58.98 8.82
CA GLY A 105 30.13 59.28 8.98
C GLY A 105 30.65 60.31 7.98
N ILE A 106 30.23 60.21 6.71
CA ILE A 106 30.55 61.20 5.67
C ILE A 106 29.98 62.58 6.03
N LEU A 107 28.71 62.64 6.47
CA LEU A 107 28.06 63.90 6.87
C LEU A 107 28.79 64.56 8.03
N LEU A 108 29.16 63.81 9.08
CA LEU A 108 29.89 64.35 10.23
C LEU A 108 31.29 64.86 9.86
N ALA A 109 32.01 64.14 9.00
CA ALA A 109 33.33 64.55 8.52
C ALA A 109 33.26 65.86 7.72
N ALA A 110 32.24 66.02 6.88
CA ALA A 110 32.02 67.24 6.10
C ALA A 110 31.74 68.46 6.98
N ILE A 111 30.90 68.32 8.03
CA ILE A 111 30.60 69.41 8.97
C ILE A 111 31.85 69.86 9.72
N ARG A 112 32.77 68.95 10.07
CA ARG A 112 33.99 69.30 10.80
C ARG A 112 35.05 70.01 9.93
N PHE A 113 34.95 69.87 8.61
CA PHE A 113 35.90 70.48 7.66
C PHE A 113 35.43 71.84 7.13
N LEU A 114 34.14 72.16 7.29
CA LEU A 114 33.55 73.48 7.09
C LEU A 114 33.76 74.36 8.33
#